data_AF-A0A972MBR8-F1
#
_entry.id   AF-A0A972MBR8-F1
#
_cell.length_a   1.000
_cell.length_b   1.000
_cell.length_c   1.000
_cell.angle_alpha   90.00
_cell.angle_beta   90.00
_cell.angle_gamma   90.00
#
_symmetry.space_group_name_H-M   'P 1'
#
loop_
_entity.id
_entity.type
_entity.pdbx_description
1 polymer ?
#
loop_
_entity_poly.entity_id
_entity_poly.type
_entity_poly.pdbx_seq_one_letter_code
_entity_poly.pdbx_strand_id
1 'polypeptide(L)'
;MKNLLLVAKLDIKESLRSKWFYVYTIIFGGLMALFFITGISDSVVMGFSGLSRTLLIFMQITIIILPIFILITTVKSIASDRESNVLEYMLSFPISLKEYYWGKMVGRFFVVFIPVILALFLGVIFGVLKGGDLPWRMVILYTFLIFALTFVFLGISFFISTIVKSTEVGLGASFLVWILLLAFIDIILISLMLQNRVEDSIIITIAMLNPIEVFRIGAITLFDPELT
;
A
#
# COMPACT_ATOMS: atom_id res chain seq x y z
N MET A 1 -12.39 22.01 -11.85
CA MET A 1 -13.05 20.84 -11.19
C MET A 1 -13.52 19.76 -12.15
N LYS A 2 -14.28 20.05 -13.22
CA LYS A 2 -14.65 19.03 -14.23
C LYS A 2 -13.41 18.36 -14.84
N ASN A 3 -12.37 19.14 -15.14
CA ASN A 3 -11.12 18.64 -15.73
C ASN A 3 -10.38 17.64 -14.81
N LEU A 4 -10.31 17.92 -13.50
CA LEU A 4 -9.69 17.02 -12.52
C LEU A 4 -10.34 15.62 -12.53
N LEU A 5 -11.67 15.57 -12.49
CA LEU A 5 -12.41 14.30 -12.54
C LEU A 5 -12.25 13.59 -13.89
N LEU A 6 -12.15 14.34 -14.99
CA LEU A 6 -11.89 13.76 -16.31
C LEU A 6 -10.50 13.14 -16.38
N VAL A 7 -9.47 13.82 -15.87
CA VAL A 7 -8.10 13.28 -15.79
C VAL A 7 -8.08 12.02 -14.92
N ALA A 8 -8.71 12.06 -13.75
CA ALA A 8 -8.80 10.90 -12.87
C ALA A 8 -9.48 9.71 -13.58
N LYS A 9 -10.59 9.96 -14.28
CA LYS A 9 -11.34 8.92 -15.02
C LYS A 9 -10.52 8.36 -16.18
N LEU A 10 -9.74 9.18 -16.87
CA LEU A 10 -8.84 8.73 -17.93
C LEU A 10 -7.74 7.83 -17.36
N ASP A 11 -7.07 8.26 -16.29
CA ASP A 11 -5.99 7.49 -15.65
C ASP A 11 -6.50 6.16 -15.05
N ILE A 12 -7.70 6.14 -14.47
CA ILE A 12 -8.36 4.90 -14.03
C ILE A 12 -8.60 3.96 -15.22
N LYS A 13 -9.18 4.45 -16.31
CA LYS A 13 -9.46 3.63 -17.50
C LYS A 13 -8.18 3.08 -18.12
N GLU A 14 -7.13 3.88 -18.18
CA GLU A 14 -5.82 3.46 -18.67
C GLU A 14 -5.22 2.38 -17.78
N SER A 15 -5.26 2.59 -16.45
CA SER A 15 -4.75 1.64 -15.47
C SER A 15 -5.48 0.29 -15.53
N LEU A 16 -6.82 0.30 -15.62
CA LEU A 16 -7.63 -0.91 -15.74
C LEU A 16 -7.43 -1.66 -17.08
N ARG A 17 -6.92 -0.99 -18.12
CA ARG A 17 -6.57 -1.65 -19.40
C ARG A 17 -5.17 -2.24 -19.39
N SER A 18 -4.34 -1.89 -18.42
CA SER A 18 -2.97 -2.38 -18.31
C SER A 18 -2.95 -3.86 -17.89
N LYS A 19 -2.23 -4.70 -18.64
CA LYS A 19 -2.00 -6.11 -18.26
C LYS A 19 -1.36 -6.24 -16.88
N TRP A 20 -0.49 -5.29 -16.52
CA TRP A 20 0.19 -5.27 -15.21
C TRP A 20 -0.77 -5.06 -14.03
N PHE A 21 -1.88 -4.35 -14.24
CA PHE A 21 -2.91 -4.20 -13.21
C PHE A 21 -3.58 -5.55 -12.86
N TYR A 22 -3.88 -6.35 -13.90
CA TYR A 22 -4.43 -7.70 -13.71
C TYR A 22 -3.41 -8.63 -13.05
N VAL A 23 -2.14 -8.57 -13.45
CA VAL A 23 -1.06 -9.34 -12.80
C VAL A 23 -1.00 -9.01 -11.30
N TYR A 24 -1.03 -7.73 -10.92
CA TYR A 24 -1.08 -7.33 -9.52
C TYR A 24 -2.32 -7.87 -8.80
N THR A 25 -3.51 -7.70 -9.38
CA THR A 25 -4.77 -8.15 -8.78
C THR A 25 -4.76 -9.66 -8.56
N ILE A 26 -4.22 -10.42 -9.53
CA ILE A 26 -4.08 -11.88 -9.45
C ILE A 26 -3.03 -12.30 -8.42
N ILE A 27 -1.87 -11.63 -8.36
CA ILE A 27 -0.83 -11.97 -7.38
C ILE A 27 -1.33 -11.67 -5.97
N PHE A 28 -1.85 -10.46 -5.74
CA PHE A 28 -2.36 -10.06 -4.43
C PHE A 28 -3.55 -10.91 -4.01
N GLY A 29 -4.58 -11.00 -4.86
CA GLY A 29 -5.79 -11.78 -4.58
C GLY A 29 -5.52 -13.29 -4.53
N GLY A 30 -4.62 -13.80 -5.37
CA GLY A 30 -4.23 -15.21 -5.41
C GLY A 30 -3.43 -15.64 -4.19
N LEU A 31 -2.50 -14.80 -3.71
CA LEU A 31 -1.82 -15.03 -2.43
C LEU A 31 -2.85 -15.05 -1.30
N MET A 32 -3.73 -14.04 -1.23
CA MET A 32 -4.80 -14.01 -0.22
C MET A 32 -5.68 -15.27 -0.25
N ALA A 33 -6.12 -15.70 -1.44
CA ALA A 33 -6.93 -16.90 -1.60
C ALA A 33 -6.17 -18.17 -1.18
N LEU A 34 -4.89 -18.28 -1.53
CA LEU A 34 -4.04 -19.40 -1.12
C LEU A 34 -3.95 -19.49 0.41
N PHE A 35 -3.75 -18.36 1.10
CA PHE A 35 -3.73 -18.30 2.56
C PHE A 35 -5.08 -18.64 3.19
N PHE A 36 -6.20 -18.28 2.56
CA PHE A 36 -7.54 -18.68 3.03
C PHE A 36 -7.80 -20.18 2.86
N ILE A 37 -7.37 -20.79 1.74
CA ILE A 37 -7.58 -22.21 1.43
C ILE A 37 -6.69 -23.11 2.30
N THR A 38 -5.44 -22.72 2.53
CA THR A 38 -4.45 -23.53 3.28
C THR A 38 -4.76 -23.66 4.78
N GLY A 39 -5.87 -23.09 5.28
CA GLY A 39 -6.37 -23.41 6.62
C GLY A 39 -5.46 -22.93 7.75
N ILE A 40 -4.52 -22.01 7.49
CA ILE A 40 -3.75 -21.33 8.54
C ILE A 40 -4.71 -20.58 9.51
N SER A 41 -5.98 -20.43 9.14
CA SER A 41 -7.12 -19.94 9.93
C SER A 41 -7.70 -20.91 10.98
N ASP A 42 -7.39 -22.21 10.95
CA ASP A 42 -8.20 -23.23 11.66
C ASP A 42 -7.63 -23.63 13.05
N SER A 43 -6.63 -22.91 13.57
CA SER A 43 -6.09 -23.18 14.91
C SER A 43 -6.84 -22.38 15.97
N VAL A 44 -7.82 -23.01 16.64
CA VAL A 44 -8.57 -22.46 17.80
C VAL A 44 -7.78 -22.54 19.12
N VAL A 45 -6.45 -22.64 19.06
CA VAL A 45 -5.63 -22.80 20.26
C VAL A 45 -4.89 -21.50 20.56
N MET A 46 -5.20 -20.91 21.72
CA MET A 46 -4.74 -19.62 22.29
C MET A 46 -5.56 -18.37 21.90
N GLY A 47 -6.81 -18.25 22.37
CA GLY A 47 -7.49 -16.95 22.60
C GLY A 47 -7.75 -16.01 21.40
N PHE A 48 -7.17 -16.28 20.23
CA PHE A 48 -7.32 -15.53 19.00
C PHE A 48 -8.49 -16.10 18.19
N SER A 49 -9.40 -15.23 17.78
CA SER A 49 -10.41 -15.59 16.77
C SER A 49 -9.71 -15.95 15.44
N GLY A 50 -10.28 -16.88 14.66
CA GLY A 50 -9.78 -17.22 13.33
C GLY A 50 -9.68 -16.01 12.38
N LEU A 51 -10.45 -14.95 12.65
CA LEU A 51 -10.42 -13.70 11.90
C LEU A 51 -9.18 -12.84 12.21
N SER A 52 -8.77 -12.72 13.46
CA SER A 52 -7.58 -11.93 13.84
C SER A 52 -6.31 -12.42 13.14
N ARG A 53 -6.11 -13.75 13.08
CA ARG A 53 -4.97 -14.35 12.36
C ARG A 53 -5.04 -14.12 10.85
N THR A 54 -6.24 -14.18 10.29
CA THR A 54 -6.49 -13.90 8.87
C THR A 54 -6.10 -12.46 8.51
N LEU A 55 -6.42 -11.50 9.39
CA LEU A 55 -6.07 -10.09 9.21
C LEU A 55 -4.56 -9.83 9.41
N LEU A 56 -3.89 -10.56 10.31
CA LEU A 56 -2.42 -10.50 10.46
C LEU A 56 -1.69 -10.97 9.19
N ILE A 57 -2.17 -12.05 8.55
CA ILE A 57 -1.61 -12.53 7.28
C ILE A 57 -1.86 -11.51 6.17
N PHE A 58 -3.08 -10.95 6.12
CA PHE A 58 -3.39 -9.86 5.19
C PHE A 58 -2.45 -8.67 5.37
N MET A 59 -2.13 -8.31 6.62
CA MET A 59 -1.17 -7.25 6.94
C MET A 59 0.22 -7.55 6.38
N GLN A 60 0.75 -8.76 6.55
CA GLN A 60 2.07 -9.11 6.02
C GLN A 60 2.14 -8.98 4.49
N ILE A 61 1.10 -9.41 3.79
CA ILE A 61 1.01 -9.30 2.32
C ILE A 61 0.89 -7.84 1.91
N THR A 62 0.08 -7.06 2.64
CA THR A 62 -0.13 -5.64 2.38
C THR A 62 1.16 -4.85 2.52
N ILE A 63 1.91 -5.05 3.60
CA ILE A 63 3.19 -4.36 3.87
C ILE A 63 4.20 -4.58 2.74
N ILE A 64 4.24 -5.77 2.15
CA ILE A 64 5.20 -6.10 1.11
C ILE A 64 4.73 -5.58 -0.25
N ILE A 65 3.52 -5.95 -0.66
CA ILE A 65 3.06 -5.81 -2.05
C ILE A 65 2.48 -4.42 -2.33
N LEU A 66 1.75 -3.83 -1.38
CA LEU A 66 1.05 -2.58 -1.60
C LEU A 66 2.03 -1.40 -1.85
N PRO A 67 3.08 -1.18 -1.02
CA PRO A 67 4.05 -0.11 -1.24
C PRO A 67 4.76 -0.17 -2.59
N ILE A 68 5.32 -1.33 -2.95
CA ILE A 68 6.07 -1.49 -4.20
C ILE A 68 5.16 -1.27 -5.41
N PHE A 69 3.92 -1.75 -5.36
CA PHE A 69 2.97 -1.56 -6.44
C PHE A 69 2.63 -0.08 -6.66
N ILE A 70 2.36 0.65 -5.57
CA ILE A 70 2.10 2.10 -5.63
C ILE A 70 3.29 2.83 -6.25
N LEU A 71 4.50 2.58 -5.73
CA LEU A 71 5.71 3.26 -6.18
C LEU A 71 5.97 3.03 -7.67
N ILE A 72 6.00 1.76 -8.10
CA ILE A 72 6.28 1.39 -9.49
C ILE A 72 5.22 1.95 -10.44
N THR A 73 3.94 1.74 -10.16
CA THR A 73 2.87 2.11 -11.10
C THR A 73 2.71 3.62 -11.23
N THR A 74 2.87 4.36 -10.13
CA THR A 74 2.71 5.81 -10.11
C THR A 74 3.91 6.50 -10.75
N VAL A 75 5.13 6.08 -10.40
CA VAL A 75 6.34 6.65 -11.02
C VAL A 75 6.39 6.36 -12.52
N LYS A 76 6.08 5.12 -12.92
CA LYS A 76 6.00 4.77 -14.33
C LYS A 76 4.98 5.64 -15.07
N SER A 77 3.81 5.89 -14.48
CA SER A 77 2.80 6.69 -15.14
C SER A 77 3.26 8.12 -15.41
N ILE A 78 3.84 8.78 -14.41
CA ILE A 78 4.19 10.20 -14.54
C ILE A 78 5.48 10.37 -15.35
N ALA A 79 6.48 9.50 -15.13
CA ALA A 79 7.73 9.54 -15.89
C ALA A 79 7.51 9.21 -17.36
N SER A 80 6.67 8.20 -17.67
CA SER A 80 6.34 7.83 -19.06
C SER A 80 5.60 8.94 -19.80
N ASP A 81 4.69 9.66 -19.12
CA ASP A 81 3.98 10.78 -19.74
C ASP A 81 4.91 11.95 -20.08
N ARG A 82 5.97 12.14 -19.27
CA ARG A 82 7.00 13.16 -19.51
C ARG A 82 7.93 12.74 -20.64
N GLU A 83 8.40 11.50 -20.65
CA GLU A 83 9.26 10.97 -21.72
C GLU A 83 8.57 10.95 -23.09
N SER A 84 7.27 10.65 -23.10
CA SER A 84 6.49 10.54 -24.34
C SER A 84 5.86 11.86 -24.79
N ASN A 85 6.18 12.99 -24.13
CA ASN A 85 5.60 14.32 -24.35
C ASN A 85 4.05 14.37 -24.23
N VAL A 86 3.43 13.36 -23.61
CA VAL A 86 1.98 13.33 -23.34
C VAL A 86 1.59 14.45 -22.39
N LEU A 87 2.47 14.76 -21.42
CA LEU A 87 2.24 15.88 -20.50
C LEU A 87 2.10 17.22 -21.25
N GLU A 88 2.99 17.50 -22.20
CA GLU A 88 2.96 18.74 -23.01
C GLU A 88 1.72 18.79 -23.90
N TYR A 89 1.36 17.65 -24.49
CA TYR A 89 0.12 17.51 -25.25
C TYR A 89 -1.12 17.79 -24.39
N MET A 90 -1.19 17.25 -23.18
CA MET A 90 -2.31 17.44 -22.26
C MET A 90 -2.43 18.89 -21.78
N LEU A 91 -1.30 19.60 -21.63
CA LEU A 91 -1.27 21.02 -21.25
C LEU A 91 -1.58 21.98 -22.42
N SER A 92 -1.61 21.47 -23.65
CA SER A 92 -2.08 22.24 -24.82
C SER A 92 -3.62 22.41 -24.81
N PHE A 93 -4.33 21.53 -24.09
CA PHE A 93 -5.74 21.71 -23.77
C PHE A 93 -5.90 22.70 -22.60
N PRO A 94 -7.10 23.27 -22.37
CA PRO A 94 -7.37 24.17 -21.23
C PRO A 94 -7.43 23.40 -19.89
N ILE A 95 -6.34 22.70 -19.55
CA ILE A 95 -6.15 21.91 -18.33
C ILE A 95 -4.92 22.47 -17.60
N SER A 96 -5.08 22.81 -16.32
CA SER A 96 -3.96 23.29 -15.52
C SER A 96 -3.07 22.14 -15.03
N LEU A 97 -1.77 22.41 -14.80
CA LEU A 97 -0.83 21.47 -14.18
C LEU A 97 -1.34 20.90 -12.84
N LYS A 98 -1.99 21.75 -12.03
CA LYS A 98 -2.57 21.32 -10.74
C LYS A 98 -3.70 20.32 -10.95
N GLU A 99 -4.60 20.58 -11.89
CA GLU A 99 -5.70 19.67 -12.20
C GLU A 99 -5.20 18.33 -12.78
N TYR A 100 -4.13 18.35 -13.57
CA TYR A 100 -3.49 17.14 -14.08
C TYR A 100 -2.92 16.28 -12.94
N TYR A 101 -2.12 16.90 -12.07
CA TYR A 101 -1.40 16.22 -11.00
C TYR A 101 -2.35 15.63 -9.95
N TRP A 102 -3.27 16.45 -9.43
CA TRP A 102 -4.27 16.00 -8.45
C TRP A 102 -5.26 15.01 -9.06
N GLY A 103 -5.61 15.18 -10.34
CA GLY A 103 -6.45 14.23 -11.08
C GLY A 103 -5.81 12.84 -11.14
N LYS A 104 -4.51 12.76 -11.50
CA LYS A 104 -3.78 11.50 -11.46
C LYS A 104 -3.66 10.94 -10.06
N MET A 105 -3.40 11.76 -9.05
CA MET A 105 -3.26 11.27 -7.68
C MET A 105 -4.55 10.59 -7.20
N VAL A 106 -5.70 11.21 -7.48
CA VAL A 106 -7.02 10.62 -7.18
C VAL A 106 -7.26 9.35 -7.99
N GLY A 107 -6.94 9.36 -9.29
CA GLY A 107 -7.07 8.18 -10.15
C GLY A 107 -6.26 6.99 -9.62
N ARG A 108 -4.97 7.20 -9.34
CA ARG A 108 -4.06 6.20 -8.78
C ARG A 108 -4.49 5.70 -7.41
N PHE A 109 -4.98 6.59 -6.56
CA PHE A 109 -5.55 6.22 -5.27
C PHE A 109 -6.66 5.18 -5.43
N PHE A 110 -7.65 5.43 -6.28
CA PHE A 110 -8.74 4.47 -6.50
C PHE A 110 -8.28 3.16 -7.16
N VAL A 111 -7.39 3.25 -8.14
CA VAL A 111 -6.83 2.06 -8.83
C VAL A 111 -6.16 1.13 -7.85
N VAL A 112 -5.42 1.66 -6.88
CA VAL A 112 -4.71 0.86 -5.88
C VAL A 112 -5.63 0.43 -4.73
N PHE A 113 -6.41 1.36 -4.19
CA PHE A 113 -7.16 1.15 -2.95
C PHE A 113 -8.35 0.20 -3.13
N ILE A 114 -9.05 0.27 -4.26
CA ILE A 114 -10.26 -0.55 -4.49
C ILE A 114 -9.94 -2.06 -4.46
N PRO A 115 -8.96 -2.60 -5.21
CA PRO A 115 -8.64 -4.02 -5.18
C PRO A 115 -8.26 -4.54 -3.78
N VAL A 116 -7.51 -3.74 -3.02
CA VAL A 116 -7.06 -4.11 -1.67
C VAL A 116 -8.24 -4.19 -0.70
N ILE A 117 -9.14 -3.20 -0.76
CA ILE A 117 -10.34 -3.18 0.07
C ILE A 117 -11.30 -4.31 -0.32
N LEU A 118 -11.47 -4.59 -1.61
CA LEU A 118 -12.26 -5.74 -2.06
C LEU A 118 -11.70 -7.05 -1.52
N ALA A 119 -10.38 -7.24 -1.57
CA ALA A 119 -9.72 -8.41 -0.99
C ALA A 119 -9.91 -8.50 0.54
N LEU A 120 -9.86 -7.36 1.24
CA LEU A 120 -10.14 -7.31 2.68
C LEU A 120 -11.58 -7.76 2.98
N PHE A 121 -12.57 -7.19 2.28
CA PHE A 121 -13.98 -7.57 2.47
C PHE A 121 -14.23 -9.04 2.14
N LEU A 122 -13.63 -9.57 1.05
CA LEU A 122 -13.71 -10.99 0.72
C LEU A 122 -13.10 -11.87 1.83
N GLY A 123 -11.98 -11.44 2.42
CA GLY A 123 -11.37 -12.13 3.55
C GLY A 123 -12.22 -12.11 4.81
N VAL A 124 -12.85 -10.98 5.11
CA VAL A 124 -13.78 -10.86 6.25
C VAL A 124 -15.01 -11.74 6.05
N ILE A 125 -15.63 -11.71 4.86
CA ILE A 125 -16.77 -12.57 4.53
C ILE A 125 -16.40 -14.05 4.69
N PHE A 126 -15.23 -14.45 4.18
CA PHE A 126 -14.74 -15.82 4.33
C PHE A 126 -14.52 -16.21 5.81
N GLY A 127 -13.96 -15.31 6.61
CA GLY A 127 -13.77 -15.51 8.06
C GLY A 127 -15.10 -15.67 8.82
N VAL A 128 -16.12 -14.87 8.46
CA VAL A 128 -17.46 -14.99 9.04
C VAL A 128 -18.13 -16.32 8.65
N LEU A 129 -17.99 -16.74 7.39
CA LEU A 129 -18.53 -18.04 6.93
C LEU A 129 -17.90 -19.23 7.65
N LYS A 130 -16.66 -19.10 8.14
CA LYS A 130 -15.99 -20.09 8.99
C LYS A 130 -16.36 -20.01 10.48
N GLY A 131 -17.30 -19.14 10.87
CA GLY A 131 -17.80 -19.00 12.24
C GLY A 131 -17.07 -17.95 13.09
N GLY A 132 -16.30 -17.04 12.47
CA GLY A 132 -15.73 -15.89 13.18
C GLY A 132 -16.76 -14.79 13.44
N ASP A 133 -16.67 -14.13 14.59
CA ASP A 133 -17.42 -12.90 14.87
C ASP A 133 -16.96 -11.74 13.96
N LEU A 134 -17.82 -10.74 13.77
CA LEU A 134 -17.56 -9.60 12.88
C LEU A 134 -17.18 -8.33 13.68
N PRO A 135 -15.88 -8.07 13.93
CA PRO A 135 -15.40 -6.89 14.63
C PRO A 135 -15.38 -5.70 13.66
N TRP A 136 -16.54 -5.11 13.41
CA TRP A 136 -16.67 -3.92 12.55
C TRP A 136 -15.70 -2.80 12.90
N ARG A 137 -15.42 -2.59 14.20
CA ARG A 137 -14.44 -1.59 14.67
C ARG A 137 -13.03 -1.88 14.13
N MET A 138 -12.59 -3.13 14.17
CA MET A 138 -11.27 -3.53 13.67
C MET A 138 -11.19 -3.37 12.14
N VAL A 139 -12.20 -3.83 11.41
CA VAL A 139 -12.23 -3.73 9.95
C VAL A 139 -12.19 -2.27 9.48
N ILE A 140 -12.93 -1.38 10.16
CA ILE A 140 -12.96 0.05 9.85
C ILE A 140 -11.59 0.69 10.13
N LEU A 141 -11.02 0.48 11.33
CA LEU A 141 -9.71 1.05 11.69
C LEU A 141 -8.61 0.54 10.76
N TYR A 142 -8.64 -0.74 10.42
CA TYR A 142 -7.69 -1.35 9.49
C TYR A 142 -7.82 -0.78 8.07
N THR A 143 -9.05 -0.52 7.62
CA THR A 143 -9.32 0.19 6.35
C THR A 143 -8.70 1.60 6.35
N PHE A 144 -8.80 2.34 7.46
CA PHE A 144 -8.16 3.65 7.61
C PHE A 144 -6.62 3.56 7.61
N LEU A 145 -6.05 2.51 8.21
CA LEU A 145 -4.59 2.27 8.13
C LEU A 145 -4.14 2.03 6.69
N ILE A 146 -4.87 1.20 5.93
CA ILE A 146 -4.59 0.96 4.50
C ILE A 146 -4.73 2.25 3.69
N PHE A 147 -5.75 3.06 3.98
CA PHE A 147 -5.95 4.36 3.36
C PHE A 147 -4.73 5.28 3.59
N ALA A 148 -4.29 5.40 4.85
CA ALA A 148 -3.15 6.25 5.22
C ALA A 148 -1.86 5.77 4.55
N LEU A 149 -1.60 4.45 4.59
CA LEU A 149 -0.43 3.84 3.95
C LEU A 149 -0.43 4.11 2.44
N THR A 150 -1.57 3.94 1.79
CA THR A 150 -1.74 4.20 0.35
C THR A 150 -1.43 5.66 0.02
N PHE A 151 -1.95 6.59 0.84
CA PHE A 151 -1.75 8.02 0.65
C PHE A 151 -0.28 8.43 0.81
N VAL A 152 0.41 7.90 1.83
CA VAL A 152 1.84 8.18 2.06
C VAL A 152 2.70 7.67 0.90
N PHE A 153 2.51 6.42 0.47
CA PHE A 153 3.28 5.87 -0.65
C PHE A 153 2.97 6.54 -1.99
N LEU A 154 1.73 7.01 -2.18
CA LEU A 154 1.41 7.88 -3.31
C LEU A 154 2.18 9.19 -3.22
N GLY A 155 2.19 9.86 -2.07
CA GLY A 155 2.99 11.07 -1.87
C GLY A 155 4.48 10.88 -2.20
N ILE A 156 5.08 9.79 -1.70
CA ILE A 156 6.48 9.43 -1.99
C ILE A 156 6.70 9.18 -3.49
N SER A 157 5.83 8.39 -4.13
CA SER A 157 5.97 8.07 -5.55
C SER A 157 5.82 9.31 -6.44
N PHE A 158 4.89 10.19 -6.11
CA PHE A 158 4.70 11.47 -6.76
C PHE A 158 5.89 12.40 -6.57
N PHE A 159 6.50 12.44 -5.38
CA PHE A 159 7.74 13.17 -5.13
C PHE A 159 8.89 12.65 -5.98
N ILE A 160 9.13 11.33 -5.99
CA ILE A 160 10.15 10.69 -6.84
C ILE A 160 9.93 11.06 -8.31
N SER A 161 8.68 10.99 -8.78
CA SER A 161 8.30 11.30 -10.16
C SER A 161 8.63 12.74 -10.58
N THR A 162 8.67 13.68 -9.64
CA THR A 162 9.03 15.07 -9.97
C THR A 162 10.52 15.22 -10.28
N ILE A 163 11.38 14.46 -9.60
CA ILE A 163 12.84 14.56 -9.64
C ILE A 163 13.41 13.77 -10.82
N VAL A 164 12.82 12.62 -11.12
CA VAL A 164 13.37 11.68 -12.10
C VAL A 164 13.13 12.18 -13.53
N LYS A 165 14.13 11.97 -14.38
CA LYS A 165 14.10 12.39 -15.80
C LYS A 165 13.72 11.25 -16.73
N SER A 166 13.94 10.00 -16.31
CA SER A 166 13.56 8.82 -17.07
C SER A 166 12.76 7.82 -16.24
N THR A 167 11.94 7.03 -16.92
CA THR A 167 11.13 5.97 -16.31
C THR A 167 12.02 4.93 -15.65
N GLU A 168 13.12 4.54 -16.29
CA GLU A 168 14.06 3.54 -15.75
C GLU A 168 14.70 3.99 -14.43
N VAL A 169 15.18 5.25 -14.37
CA VAL A 169 15.75 5.83 -13.14
C VAL A 169 14.68 5.94 -12.05
N GLY A 170 13.45 6.30 -12.43
CA GLY A 170 12.32 6.35 -11.51
C GLY A 170 11.95 4.99 -10.90
N LEU A 171 11.98 3.93 -11.71
CA LEU A 171 11.76 2.56 -11.24
C LEU A 171 12.88 2.11 -10.29
N GLY A 172 14.13 2.40 -10.62
CA GLY A 172 15.28 2.12 -9.74
C GLY A 172 15.17 2.84 -8.40
N ALA A 173 14.86 4.14 -8.40
CA ALA A 173 14.67 4.93 -7.18
C ALA A 173 13.50 4.41 -6.33
N SER A 174 12.38 4.08 -6.97
CA SER A 174 11.21 3.48 -6.32
C SER A 174 11.54 2.17 -5.61
N PHE A 175 12.30 1.30 -6.28
CA PHE A 175 12.72 0.03 -5.73
C PHE A 175 13.69 0.19 -4.55
N LEU A 176 14.64 1.12 -4.65
CA LEU A 176 15.57 1.44 -3.56
C LEU A 176 14.84 1.97 -2.33
N VAL A 177 13.91 2.91 -2.51
CA VAL A 177 13.09 3.44 -1.40
C VAL A 177 12.26 2.32 -0.77
N TRP A 178 11.68 1.45 -1.58
CA TRP A 178 10.93 0.30 -1.08
C TRP A 178 11.79 -0.65 -0.24
N ILE A 179 12.96 -1.10 -0.72
CA ILE A 179 13.86 -1.99 0.05
C ILE A 179 14.34 -1.29 1.32
N LEU A 180 14.67 -0.01 1.24
CA LEU A 180 15.17 0.75 2.37
C LEU A 180 14.14 0.78 3.50
N LEU A 181 12.89 1.10 3.15
CA LEU A 181 11.78 1.14 4.10
C LEU A 181 11.34 -0.26 4.56
N LEU A 182 11.38 -1.28 3.69
CA LEU A 182 10.88 -2.61 4.05
C LEU A 182 11.88 -3.41 4.89
N ALA A 183 13.18 -3.29 4.62
CA ALA A 183 14.18 -4.23 5.14
C ALA A 183 15.40 -3.56 5.78
N PHE A 184 15.99 -2.54 5.14
CA PHE A 184 17.27 -2.02 5.63
C PHE A 184 17.12 -1.27 6.95
N ILE A 185 16.05 -0.48 7.11
CA ILE A 185 15.75 0.18 8.39
C ILE A 185 15.60 -0.87 9.50
N ASP A 186 14.83 -1.94 9.26
CA ASP A 186 14.60 -3.00 10.25
C ASP A 186 15.92 -3.68 10.67
N ILE A 187 16.80 -4.01 9.71
CA ILE A 187 18.11 -4.61 10.01
C ILE A 187 18.98 -3.68 10.84
N ILE A 188 19.00 -2.39 10.50
CA ILE A 188 19.76 -1.38 11.25
C ILE A 188 19.23 -1.26 12.68
N LEU A 189 17.90 -1.16 12.84
CA LEU A 189 17.27 -1.03 14.15
C LEU A 189 17.56 -2.26 15.03
N ILE A 190 17.42 -3.47 14.50
CA ILE A 190 17.76 -4.71 15.22
C ILE A 190 19.22 -4.70 15.65
N SER A 191 20.14 -4.27 14.77
CA SER A 191 21.56 -4.19 15.10
C SER A 191 21.84 -3.19 16.22
N LEU A 192 21.19 -2.03 16.22
CA LEU A 192 21.34 -1.01 17.28
C LEU A 192 20.79 -1.50 18.61
N MET A 193 19.64 -2.18 18.61
CA MET A 193 19.05 -2.79 19.81
C MET A 193 19.98 -3.84 20.41
N LEU A 194 20.60 -4.69 19.59
CA LEU A 194 21.54 -5.72 20.09
C LEU A 194 22.80 -5.14 20.74
N GLN A 195 23.21 -3.93 20.34
CA GLN A 195 24.39 -3.29 20.91
C GLN A 195 24.12 -2.67 22.29
N ASN A 196 22.86 -2.36 22.64
CA ASN A 196 22.48 -1.65 23.88
C ASN A 196 23.28 -0.35 24.15
N ARG A 197 23.74 0.33 23.08
CA ARG A 197 24.54 1.57 23.16
C ARG A 197 23.74 2.83 22.82
N VAL A 198 22.55 2.66 22.25
CA VAL A 198 21.69 3.73 21.78
C VAL A 198 20.46 3.77 22.66
N GLU A 199 20.00 4.98 22.98
CA GLU A 199 18.79 5.18 23.77
C GLU A 199 17.56 4.66 23.02
N ASP A 200 16.68 3.95 23.73
CA ASP A 200 15.45 3.36 23.17
C ASP A 200 14.57 4.40 22.47
N SER A 201 14.55 5.65 22.98
CA SER A 201 13.79 6.76 22.40
C SER A 201 14.21 7.08 20.96
N ILE A 202 15.51 6.98 20.64
CA ILE A 202 16.05 7.22 19.31
C ILE A 202 15.63 6.08 18.38
N ILE A 203 15.72 4.84 18.85
CA ILE A 203 15.34 3.63 18.10
C ILE A 203 13.85 3.71 17.72
N ILE A 204 12.99 4.02 18.68
CA ILE A 204 11.55 4.19 18.46
C ILE A 204 11.28 5.35 17.50
N THR A 205 11.98 6.48 17.64
CA THR A 205 11.80 7.62 16.74
C THR A 205 12.12 7.25 15.29
N ILE A 206 13.24 6.55 15.06
CA ILE A 206 13.61 6.08 13.71
C ILE A 206 12.59 5.08 13.17
N ALA A 207 12.10 4.14 14.00
CA ALA A 207 11.05 3.21 13.61
C ALA A 207 9.76 3.95 13.20
N MET A 208 9.35 4.97 13.95
CA MET A 208 8.15 5.76 13.67
C MET A 208 8.26 6.65 12.42
N LEU A 209 9.46 6.93 11.92
CA LEU A 209 9.64 7.60 10.63
C LEU A 209 9.32 6.69 9.44
N ASN A 210 9.36 5.37 9.64
CA ASN A 210 9.04 4.41 8.61
C ASN A 210 7.53 4.16 8.54
N PRO A 211 6.84 4.56 7.45
CA PRO A 211 5.39 4.37 7.34
C PRO A 211 4.98 2.88 7.34
N ILE A 212 5.87 1.98 6.93
CA ILE A 212 5.64 0.53 7.01
C ILE A 212 5.58 0.08 8.47
N GLU A 213 6.52 0.52 9.31
CA GLU A 213 6.52 0.17 10.74
C GLU A 213 5.33 0.78 11.47
N VAL A 214 4.98 2.04 11.19
CA VAL A 214 3.80 2.67 11.78
C VAL A 214 2.53 1.89 11.43
N PHE A 215 2.40 1.44 10.17
CA PHE A 215 1.29 0.58 9.77
C PHE A 215 1.32 -0.78 10.47
N ARG A 216 2.50 -1.41 10.56
CA ARG A 216 2.71 -2.72 11.22
C ARG A 216 2.31 -2.65 12.70
N ILE A 217 2.82 -1.66 13.43
CA ILE A 217 2.55 -1.47 14.86
C ILE A 217 1.07 -1.12 15.08
N GLY A 218 0.50 -0.23 14.26
CA GLY A 218 -0.93 0.10 14.32
C GLY A 218 -1.85 -1.10 14.02
N ALA A 219 -1.42 -1.99 13.13
CA ALA A 219 -2.17 -3.21 12.83
C ALA A 219 -2.05 -4.25 13.95
N ILE A 220 -0.84 -4.49 14.49
CA ILE A 220 -0.63 -5.47 15.58
C ILE A 220 -1.39 -5.06 16.83
N THR A 221 -1.31 -3.79 17.24
CA THR A 221 -2.04 -3.25 18.40
C THR A 221 -3.56 -3.35 18.26
N LEU A 222 -4.07 -3.39 17.03
CA LEU A 222 -5.49 -3.59 16.77
C LEU A 222 -5.94 -5.05 16.92
N PHE A 223 -5.03 -6.00 16.70
CA PHE A 223 -5.34 -7.43 16.65
C PHE A 223 -4.91 -8.20 17.91
N ASP A 224 -4.01 -7.64 18.71
CA ASP A 224 -3.51 -8.25 19.94
C ASP A 224 -4.35 -7.84 21.17
N PRO A 225 -5.06 -8.78 21.82
CA PRO A 225 -5.86 -8.51 23.02
C PRO A 225 -5.04 -8.13 24.25
N GLU A 226 -3.74 -8.45 24.31
CA GLU A 226 -2.89 -8.15 25.48
C GLU A 226 -2.37 -6.71 25.48
N LEU A 227 -2.48 -6.00 24.35
CA LEU A 227 -2.02 -4.62 24.18
C LEU A 227 -3.14 -3.56 24.27
N THR A 228 -4.39 -3.98 24.51
CA THR A 228 -5.59 -3.10 24.68
C THR A 228 -6.21 -3.25 26.05
#